data_AF-A0A1B1Y6M3-F1
#
_entry.id   AF-A0A1B1Y6M3-F1
#
_cell.length_a   1.000
_cell.length_b   1.000
_cell.length_c   1.000
_cell.angle_alpha   90.00
_cell.angle_beta   90.00
_cell.angle_gamma   90.00
#
_symmetry.space_group_name_H-M   'P 1'
#
loop_
_entity.id
_entity.type
_entity.pdbx_description
1 polymer ?
#
loop_
_entity_poly.entity_id
_entity_poly.type
_entity_poly.pdbx_seq_one_letter_code
_entity_poly.pdbx_strand_id
1 'polypeptide(L)'
;MKHKLLTLIALAFFSIATSAQHNWYDIGTQTYLTAVATGSAPGGTVTLGGVTNPNTSGINTTATTNKFEKAASTTSYIKVSLPNPILAANVTSTIVKVKLYFEEFDDLPNTTLRMYLRDTGNGNTNRQYVTLNFAEADEGVWKEYTFDFSGSAEPYNAEYDEIQLFFNLANSTDTATYYFDGISGNVSMEDPELGQLVSGNSWYYNQATSDFIGTPIATLATFSSSETNPDTSELNTNATVAKLTKSEGAHSGLTFDISSTPITDFSSTKFKLQAYLDVTTATVQSTNNCNIRIGLRNNSAGPATQSVVSQTINIGEKWGEYTFDFNGISQLETTYDVLFIYFVSPDTSLEATGFEFYIDALQGPDLATLSSEDIVLDNSKLQITPNPVSTTFQLTNNESVETIQLYGISGALLKIFKGSDKYDISDLSSGVYFAKITTPFNSTKLVKIIKE
;
A
#
# COMPACT_ATOMS: atom_id res chain seq x y z
N MET A 1 -66.23 20.12 13.24
CA MET A 1 -65.13 19.15 13.14
C MET A 1 -63.96 19.83 12.44
N LYS A 2 -62.84 20.01 13.13
CA LYS A 2 -61.62 20.63 12.60
C LYS A 2 -60.82 19.56 11.86
N HIS A 3 -60.70 19.64 10.53
CA HIS A 3 -59.75 18.83 9.78
C HIS A 3 -58.40 19.55 9.74
N LYS A 4 -57.41 18.99 10.44
CA LYS A 4 -56.00 19.39 10.35
C LYS A 4 -55.48 18.91 8.99
N LEU A 5 -55.04 19.85 8.16
CA LEU A 5 -54.27 19.59 6.95
C LEU A 5 -52.83 19.30 7.38
N LEU A 6 -52.34 18.09 7.13
CA LEU A 6 -50.95 17.70 7.41
C LEU A 6 -50.12 18.04 6.18
N THR A 7 -49.31 19.10 6.26
CA THR A 7 -48.36 19.47 5.21
C THR A 7 -47.15 18.53 5.30
N LEU A 8 -47.00 17.64 4.33
CA LEU A 8 -45.84 16.76 4.21
C LEU A 8 -44.68 17.59 3.63
N ILE A 9 -43.75 18.02 4.48
CA ILE A 9 -42.48 18.62 4.04
C ILE A 9 -41.59 17.47 3.59
N ALA A 10 -41.44 17.32 2.27
CA ALA A 10 -40.42 16.46 1.69
C ALA A 10 -39.04 17.10 1.96
N LEU A 11 -38.34 16.57 2.97
CA LEU A 11 -36.95 16.90 3.23
C LEU A 11 -36.12 16.23 2.11
N ALA A 12 -35.75 17.00 1.09
CA ALA A 12 -34.74 16.58 0.13
C ALA A 12 -33.41 16.53 0.89
N PHE A 13 -32.97 15.33 1.26
CA PHE A 13 -31.59 15.08 1.66
C PHE A 13 -30.72 15.30 0.42
N PHE A 14 -30.17 16.50 0.26
CA PHE A 14 -28.93 16.66 -0.48
C PHE A 14 -27.85 15.95 0.35
N SER A 15 -27.51 14.73 -0.04
CA SER A 15 -26.26 14.12 0.38
C SER A 15 -25.14 14.96 -0.21
N ILE A 16 -24.55 15.83 0.61
CA ILE A 16 -23.24 16.39 0.30
C ILE A 16 -22.30 15.20 0.43
N ALA A 17 -22.02 14.53 -0.69
CA ALA A 17 -20.91 13.60 -0.77
C ALA A 17 -19.65 14.46 -0.61
N THR A 18 -19.12 14.55 0.60
CA THR A 18 -17.77 15.05 0.82
C THR A 18 -16.84 13.98 0.27
N SER A 19 -16.43 14.11 -0.99
CA SER A 19 -15.36 13.28 -1.52
C SER A 19 -14.06 13.66 -0.82
N ALA A 20 -13.37 12.65 -0.27
CA ALA A 20 -12.08 12.85 0.37
C ALA A 20 -11.08 13.38 -0.69
N GLN A 21 -10.24 14.35 -0.30
CA GLN A 21 -9.16 14.84 -1.16
C GLN A 21 -7.96 13.90 -1.03
N HIS A 22 -7.50 13.35 -2.14
CA HIS A 22 -6.35 12.46 -2.27
C HIS A 22 -5.18 13.22 -2.88
N ASN A 23 -4.04 13.23 -2.19
CA ASN A 23 -2.80 13.84 -2.70
C ASN A 23 -2.12 12.87 -3.65
N TRP A 24 -1.94 13.25 -4.91
CA TRP A 24 -1.26 12.41 -5.90
C TRP A 24 0.22 12.75 -6.02
N TYR A 25 0.56 14.03 -5.84
CA TYR A 25 1.93 14.52 -5.84
C TYR A 25 2.06 15.80 -5.00
N ASP A 26 2.85 15.82 -3.93
CA ASP A 26 3.15 17.02 -3.14
C ASP A 26 4.53 16.87 -2.47
N ILE A 27 5.42 17.85 -2.68
CA ILE A 27 6.76 17.83 -2.08
C ILE A 27 6.71 18.05 -0.57
N GLY A 28 5.83 18.95 -0.11
CA GLY A 28 5.73 19.34 1.28
C GLY A 28 5.11 18.28 2.17
N THR A 29 4.07 17.59 1.66
CA THR A 29 3.51 16.39 2.31
C THR A 29 4.18 15.12 1.85
N GLN A 30 5.26 15.23 1.07
CA GLN A 30 6.11 14.11 0.74
C GLN A 30 5.36 12.96 0.02
N THR A 31 4.25 13.26 -0.64
CA THR A 31 3.34 12.31 -1.28
C THR A 31 3.68 12.19 -2.76
N TYR A 32 4.02 11.00 -3.25
CA TYR A 32 4.49 10.79 -4.63
C TYR A 32 3.88 9.53 -5.25
N LEU A 33 2.56 9.45 -5.31
CA LEU A 33 1.84 8.24 -5.76
C LEU A 33 2.10 7.90 -7.24
N THR A 34 2.76 8.76 -8.01
CA THR A 34 2.78 8.69 -9.47
C THR A 34 4.08 9.18 -10.08
N ALA A 35 4.49 8.59 -11.21
CA ALA A 35 5.55 9.15 -12.05
C ALA A 35 5.05 10.41 -12.76
N VAL A 36 5.66 11.55 -12.45
CA VAL A 36 5.50 12.79 -13.22
C VAL A 36 6.57 12.81 -14.29
N ALA A 37 6.19 12.81 -15.57
CA ALA A 37 7.14 12.74 -16.68
C ALA A 37 6.70 13.65 -17.83
N THR A 38 7.61 13.88 -18.78
CA THR A 38 7.25 14.35 -20.12
C THR A 38 6.99 13.13 -21.02
N GLY A 39 6.03 13.22 -21.94
CA GLY A 39 5.77 12.13 -22.91
C GLY A 39 6.93 11.95 -23.89
N SER A 40 6.97 10.81 -24.59
CA SER A 40 8.02 10.38 -25.54
C SER A 40 8.26 11.35 -26.71
N ALA A 41 7.40 12.34 -26.88
CA ALA A 41 7.67 13.67 -27.43
C ALA A 41 6.61 14.57 -26.80
N PRO A 42 6.93 15.67 -26.06
CA PRO A 42 6.95 16.99 -26.71
C PRO A 42 7.56 18.18 -25.92
N GLY A 43 8.43 18.97 -26.56
CA GLY A 43 8.41 20.43 -26.38
C GLY A 43 8.60 21.03 -24.97
N GLY A 44 9.29 20.36 -24.04
CA GLY A 44 9.63 20.92 -22.72
C GLY A 44 10.35 19.92 -21.80
N THR A 45 10.90 20.42 -20.69
CA THR A 45 11.70 19.64 -19.72
C THR A 45 11.07 19.76 -18.33
N VAL A 46 10.90 18.63 -17.63
CA VAL A 46 10.46 18.62 -16.21
C VAL A 46 11.66 18.31 -15.31
N THR A 47 11.80 19.05 -14.21
CA THR A 47 12.73 18.76 -13.12
C THR A 47 11.93 18.62 -11.83
N LEU A 48 12.08 17.49 -11.13
CA LEU A 48 11.31 17.18 -9.92
C LEU A 48 12.16 17.35 -8.65
N GLY A 49 11.53 17.85 -7.56
CA GLY A 49 12.02 17.78 -6.17
C GLY A 49 13.33 18.49 -5.80
N GLY A 50 14.17 18.87 -6.77
CA GLY A 50 15.52 19.41 -6.56
C GLY A 50 15.72 20.87 -6.99
N VAL A 51 14.64 21.58 -7.32
CA VAL A 51 14.73 23.00 -7.75
C VAL A 51 14.39 23.89 -6.57
N THR A 52 15.20 24.91 -6.29
CA THR A 52 14.89 25.91 -5.23
C THR A 52 13.52 26.52 -5.46
N ASN A 53 12.68 26.55 -4.41
CA ASN A 53 11.37 27.18 -4.49
C ASN A 53 11.53 28.70 -4.70
N PRO A 54 11.00 29.28 -5.79
CA PRO A 54 11.15 30.70 -6.11
C PRO A 54 10.44 31.60 -5.09
N ASN A 55 9.44 31.08 -4.38
CA ASN A 55 8.74 31.80 -3.32
C ASN A 55 8.26 30.84 -2.23
N THR A 56 8.89 30.86 -1.06
CA THR A 56 8.54 29.98 0.07
C THR A 56 7.43 30.55 0.96
N SER A 57 6.76 31.63 0.54
CA SER A 57 5.62 32.21 1.23
C SER A 57 4.28 31.76 0.63
N GLY A 58 3.20 31.92 1.38
CA GLY A 58 1.85 31.56 0.93
C GLY A 58 1.55 30.07 1.05
N ILE A 59 0.99 29.47 0.00
CA ILE A 59 0.44 28.10 0.03
C ILE A 59 1.46 26.99 -0.27
N ASN A 60 2.67 27.36 -0.71
CA ASN A 60 3.77 26.41 -0.89
C ASN A 60 5.00 26.89 -0.11
N THR A 61 5.25 26.28 1.05
CA THR A 61 6.31 26.65 1.99
C THR A 61 7.54 25.76 1.90
N THR A 62 7.61 24.84 0.93
CA THR A 62 8.73 23.92 0.78
C THR A 62 10.00 24.63 0.35
N ALA A 63 11.17 24.13 0.75
CA ALA A 63 12.46 24.67 0.32
C ALA A 63 12.73 24.40 -1.18
N THR A 64 12.21 23.30 -1.70
CA THR A 64 12.33 22.89 -3.11
C THR A 64 10.97 22.64 -3.74
N THR A 65 10.90 22.77 -5.06
CA THR A 65 9.69 22.61 -5.88
C THR A 65 10.01 21.83 -7.17
N ASN A 66 8.99 21.57 -7.97
CA ASN A 66 9.14 21.13 -9.35
C ASN A 66 9.19 22.30 -10.32
N LYS A 67 9.85 22.08 -11.45
CA LYS A 67 9.98 23.03 -12.54
C LYS A 67 9.61 22.37 -13.86
N PHE A 68 8.88 23.09 -14.70
CA PHE A 68 8.60 22.76 -16.08
C PHE A 68 9.10 23.88 -16.99
N GLU A 69 10.08 23.56 -17.84
CA GLU A 69 10.63 24.45 -18.85
C GLU A 69 9.95 24.14 -20.17
N LYS A 70 8.96 24.95 -20.55
CA LYS A 70 8.29 24.84 -21.84
C LYS A 70 9.24 25.24 -22.97
N ALA A 71 9.36 24.38 -23.98
CA ALA A 71 9.99 24.71 -25.26
C ALA A 71 8.96 25.27 -26.26
N ALA A 72 9.47 25.87 -27.33
CA ALA A 72 8.70 26.39 -28.47
C ALA A 72 8.02 25.24 -29.25
N SER A 73 6.88 24.78 -28.75
CA SER A 73 6.10 23.65 -29.28
C SER A 73 4.62 23.80 -28.94
N THR A 74 3.75 23.37 -29.86
CA THR A 74 2.29 23.34 -29.68
C THR A 74 1.82 22.26 -28.71
N THR A 75 2.71 21.35 -28.32
CA THR A 75 2.36 20.15 -27.54
C THR A 75 3.05 20.09 -26.18
N SER A 76 3.43 21.20 -25.55
CA SER A 76 4.14 21.19 -24.25
C SER A 76 3.19 20.92 -23.06
N TYR A 77 3.41 19.84 -22.32
CA TYR A 77 2.64 19.52 -21.11
C TYR A 77 3.45 18.70 -20.09
N ILE A 78 3.02 18.75 -18.83
CA ILE A 78 3.40 17.75 -17.83
C ILE A 78 2.35 16.63 -17.84
N LYS A 79 2.77 15.38 -17.63
CA LYS A 79 1.82 14.29 -17.42
C LYS A 79 2.05 13.57 -16.09
N VAL A 80 0.95 13.05 -15.56
CA VAL A 80 0.89 12.30 -14.31
C VAL A 80 0.17 10.99 -14.62
N SER A 81 0.88 9.86 -14.52
CA SER A 81 0.26 8.54 -14.66
C SER A 81 -0.56 8.21 -13.43
N LEU A 82 -1.81 7.79 -13.60
CA LEU A 82 -2.67 7.36 -12.52
C LEU A 82 -2.55 5.83 -12.38
N PRO A 83 -1.95 5.30 -11.30
CA PRO A 83 -1.80 3.86 -11.11
C PRO A 83 -3.16 3.16 -10.98
N ASN A 84 -4.17 3.88 -10.48
CA ASN A 84 -5.57 3.47 -10.52
C ASN A 84 -6.32 4.44 -11.45
N PRO A 85 -6.90 3.97 -12.57
CA PRO A 85 -7.62 4.84 -13.49
C PRO A 85 -8.88 5.48 -12.87
N ILE A 86 -9.19 6.70 -13.28
CA ILE A 86 -10.50 7.33 -13.02
C ILE A 86 -11.53 6.65 -13.92
N LEU A 87 -12.46 5.90 -13.33
CA LEU A 87 -13.55 5.26 -14.07
C LEU A 87 -14.53 6.29 -14.64
N ALA A 88 -15.11 5.97 -15.79
CA ALA A 88 -16.10 6.80 -16.49
C ALA A 88 -17.20 7.34 -15.57
N ALA A 89 -17.73 6.49 -14.69
CA ALA A 89 -18.80 6.85 -13.76
C ALA A 89 -18.42 7.96 -12.76
N ASN A 90 -17.12 8.17 -12.53
CA ASN A 90 -16.61 9.14 -11.56
C ASN A 90 -16.18 10.46 -12.20
N VAL A 91 -16.02 10.52 -13.53
CA VAL A 91 -15.52 11.71 -14.24
C VAL A 91 -16.33 12.97 -13.92
N THR A 92 -17.66 12.88 -13.90
CA THR A 92 -18.56 14.01 -13.61
C THR A 92 -18.60 14.39 -12.12
N SER A 93 -17.83 13.70 -11.29
CA SER A 93 -17.58 14.06 -9.89
C SER A 93 -16.12 14.41 -9.63
N THR A 94 -15.24 14.30 -10.64
CA THR A 94 -13.80 14.50 -10.51
C THR A 94 -13.45 15.99 -10.41
N ILE A 95 -12.67 16.33 -9.39
CA ILE A 95 -12.02 17.61 -9.20
C ILE A 95 -10.53 17.34 -9.01
N VAL A 96 -9.69 18.05 -9.76
CA VAL A 96 -8.24 18.01 -9.64
C VAL A 96 -7.71 19.38 -9.26
N LYS A 97 -6.80 19.44 -8.29
CA LYS A 97 -6.14 20.66 -7.84
C LYS A 97 -4.64 20.58 -8.08
N VAL A 98 -4.02 21.72 -8.34
CA VAL A 98 -2.56 21.86 -8.47
C VAL A 98 -2.13 23.25 -8.03
N LYS A 99 -1.04 23.33 -7.28
CA LYS A 99 -0.40 24.60 -6.93
C LYS A 99 0.54 24.97 -8.08
N LEU A 100 0.39 26.15 -8.64
CA LEU A 100 1.25 26.68 -9.70
C LEU A 100 1.88 27.99 -9.25
N TYR A 101 3.12 28.20 -9.65
CA TYR A 101 3.83 29.46 -9.51
C TYR A 101 4.45 29.83 -10.86
N PHE A 102 4.42 31.13 -11.11
CA PHE A 102 4.82 31.69 -12.37
C PHE A 102 5.71 32.92 -12.08
N GLU A 103 6.88 33.04 -12.75
CA GLU A 103 7.86 34.12 -12.46
C GLU A 103 7.53 35.46 -13.10
N GLU A 104 7.34 35.52 -14.42
CA GLU A 104 7.09 36.75 -15.20
C GLU A 104 6.38 36.40 -16.52
N PHE A 105 5.27 37.07 -16.89
CA PHE A 105 4.50 36.79 -18.15
C PHE A 105 4.33 38.00 -19.06
N ASP A 106 5.12 39.06 -18.89
CA ASP A 106 4.90 40.37 -19.52
C ASP A 106 4.73 40.36 -21.05
N ASP A 107 5.06 39.25 -21.74
CA ASP A 107 4.88 39.06 -23.18
C ASP A 107 4.21 37.73 -23.60
N LEU A 108 3.54 36.99 -22.70
CA LEU A 108 2.85 35.75 -23.10
C LEU A 108 1.52 36.06 -23.83
N PRO A 109 1.37 35.72 -25.12
CA PRO A 109 0.17 36.02 -25.91
C PRO A 109 -1.02 35.11 -25.55
N ASN A 110 -0.82 34.11 -24.68
CA ASN A 110 -1.88 33.20 -24.24
C ASN A 110 -1.59 32.65 -22.83
N THR A 111 -2.58 32.81 -21.94
CA THR A 111 -2.52 32.38 -20.53
C THR A 111 -3.32 31.10 -20.24
N THR A 112 -3.64 30.34 -21.27
CA THR A 112 -4.45 29.13 -21.15
C THR A 112 -3.71 28.02 -20.39
N LEU A 113 -4.36 27.47 -19.37
CA LEU A 113 -4.07 26.17 -18.78
C LEU A 113 -5.12 25.18 -19.24
N ARG A 114 -4.71 24.00 -19.69
CA ARG A 114 -5.65 22.92 -20.00
C ARG A 114 -5.23 21.62 -19.36
N MET A 115 -6.11 21.10 -18.52
CA MET A 115 -5.95 19.76 -17.97
C MET A 115 -6.78 18.77 -18.79
N TYR A 116 -6.16 17.68 -19.22
CA TYR A 116 -6.85 16.54 -19.82
C TYR A 116 -6.85 15.35 -18.86
N LEU A 117 -7.97 14.62 -18.83
CA LEU A 117 -7.99 13.21 -18.46
C LEU A 117 -7.86 12.39 -19.74
N ARG A 118 -6.89 11.48 -19.76
CA ARG A 118 -6.58 10.65 -20.91
C ARG A 118 -6.60 9.18 -20.53
N ASP A 119 -7.06 8.37 -21.48
CA ASP A 119 -6.89 6.93 -21.53
C ASP A 119 -5.72 6.64 -22.47
N THR A 120 -4.62 6.10 -21.97
CA THR A 120 -3.44 5.84 -22.78
C THR A 120 -3.66 4.71 -23.79
N GLY A 121 -4.61 3.80 -23.54
CA GLY A 121 -4.98 2.69 -24.42
C GLY A 121 -5.79 3.10 -25.65
N ASN A 122 -6.52 4.23 -25.58
CA ASN A 122 -7.41 4.70 -26.65
C ASN A 122 -6.90 5.93 -27.44
N GLY A 123 -5.61 6.27 -27.32
CA GLY A 123 -4.99 7.34 -28.11
C GLY A 123 -5.41 8.76 -27.69
N ASN A 124 -5.40 9.72 -28.63
CA ASN A 124 -5.62 11.15 -28.34
C ASN A 124 -7.02 11.67 -28.71
N THR A 125 -7.86 10.83 -29.33
CA THR A 125 -9.12 11.26 -29.98
C THR A 125 -10.27 11.48 -29.01
N ASN A 126 -10.18 10.97 -27.78
CA ASN A 126 -11.26 10.94 -26.81
C ASN A 126 -10.75 11.30 -25.41
N ARG A 127 -10.53 12.60 -25.13
CA ARG A 127 -10.04 13.07 -23.82
C ARG A 127 -11.06 14.01 -23.20
N GLN A 128 -11.24 13.93 -21.89
CA GLN A 128 -11.96 14.96 -21.14
C GLN A 128 -11.02 16.11 -20.83
N TYR A 129 -11.51 17.34 -20.79
CA TYR A 129 -10.66 18.47 -20.47
C TYR A 129 -11.39 19.61 -19.78
N VAL A 130 -10.64 20.32 -18.96
CA VAL A 130 -11.04 21.57 -18.34
C VAL A 130 -10.02 22.63 -18.73
N THR A 131 -10.51 23.81 -19.13
CA THR A 131 -9.67 24.94 -19.52
C THR A 131 -9.83 26.06 -18.51
N LEU A 132 -8.70 26.54 -17.99
CA LEU A 132 -8.61 27.70 -17.13
C LEU A 132 -7.65 28.72 -17.76
N ASN A 133 -7.59 29.92 -17.20
CA ASN A 133 -6.60 30.92 -17.56
C ASN A 133 -5.92 31.42 -16.28
N PHE A 134 -4.62 31.65 -16.33
CA PHE A 134 -3.93 32.48 -15.33
C PHE A 134 -3.99 33.96 -15.74
N ALA A 135 -3.77 34.86 -14.78
CA ALA A 135 -3.80 36.31 -14.98
C ALA A 135 -2.54 36.99 -14.44
N GLU A 136 -2.32 38.25 -14.80
CA GLU A 136 -1.19 39.07 -14.30
C GLU A 136 -1.11 39.09 -12.76
N ALA A 137 -2.25 39.08 -12.07
CA ALA A 137 -2.31 39.05 -10.61
C ALA A 137 -1.77 37.74 -9.98
N ASP A 138 -1.51 36.72 -10.78
CA ASP A 138 -0.99 35.42 -10.34
C ASP A 138 0.54 35.34 -10.46
N GLU A 139 1.19 36.40 -10.93
CA GLU A 139 2.64 36.51 -11.05
C GLU A 139 3.34 36.63 -9.69
N GLY A 140 4.47 35.93 -9.55
CA GLY A 140 5.31 36.00 -8.36
C GLY A 140 4.68 35.41 -7.08
N VAL A 141 3.52 34.74 -7.20
CA VAL A 141 2.80 34.14 -6.07
C VAL A 141 2.34 32.72 -6.39
N TRP A 142 2.36 31.84 -5.39
CA TRP A 142 1.78 30.51 -5.50
C TRP A 142 0.25 30.58 -5.48
N LYS A 143 -0.39 29.91 -6.44
CA LYS A 143 -1.84 29.83 -6.54
C LYS A 143 -2.32 28.39 -6.78
N GLU A 144 -3.38 28.01 -6.08
CA GLU A 144 -4.06 26.72 -6.31
C GLU A 144 -5.08 26.88 -7.44
N TYR A 145 -4.92 26.07 -8.50
CA TYR A 145 -5.87 25.96 -9.60
C TYR A 145 -6.72 24.72 -9.42
N THR A 146 -8.03 24.89 -9.57
CA THR A 146 -9.03 23.81 -9.45
C THR A 146 -9.64 23.51 -10.81
N PHE A 147 -9.36 22.32 -11.34
CA PHE A 147 -9.93 21.76 -12.56
C PHE A 147 -11.12 20.87 -12.19
N ASP A 148 -12.32 21.40 -12.39
CA ASP A 148 -13.58 20.72 -12.07
C ASP A 148 -14.17 20.06 -13.33
N PHE A 149 -14.16 18.73 -13.36
CA PHE A 149 -14.68 17.94 -14.47
C PHE A 149 -16.19 17.65 -14.34
N SER A 150 -16.89 18.18 -13.33
CA SER A 150 -18.31 17.91 -13.13
C SER A 150 -19.21 18.42 -14.26
N GLY A 151 -18.78 19.45 -14.98
CA GLY A 151 -19.44 19.96 -16.18
C GLY A 151 -19.01 19.28 -17.49
N SER A 152 -18.19 18.23 -17.44
CA SER A 152 -17.69 17.56 -18.65
C SER A 152 -18.84 16.88 -19.41
N ALA A 153 -18.70 16.78 -20.74
CA ALA A 153 -19.58 15.94 -21.55
C ALA A 153 -19.47 14.48 -21.13
N GLU A 154 -20.44 13.65 -21.55
CA GLU A 154 -20.44 12.21 -21.27
C GLU A 154 -19.05 11.58 -21.50
N PRO A 155 -18.57 10.72 -20.58
CA PRO A 155 -17.28 10.05 -20.69
C PRO A 155 -17.11 9.36 -22.06
N TYR A 156 -16.00 9.66 -22.74
CA TYR A 156 -15.71 9.06 -24.05
C TYR A 156 -15.08 7.66 -23.93
N ASN A 157 -14.40 7.39 -22.80
CA ASN A 157 -13.73 6.12 -22.53
C ASN A 157 -14.24 5.54 -21.21
N ALA A 158 -14.02 4.24 -21.02
CA ALA A 158 -14.39 3.52 -19.80
C ALA A 158 -13.56 3.95 -18.58
N GLU A 159 -12.32 4.38 -18.81
CA GLU A 159 -11.39 4.78 -17.77
C GLU A 159 -10.40 5.84 -18.27
N TYR A 160 -9.72 6.51 -17.35
CA TYR A 160 -8.69 7.53 -17.62
C TYR A 160 -7.52 7.31 -16.67
N ASP A 161 -6.35 6.95 -17.21
CA ASP A 161 -5.15 6.50 -16.52
C ASP A 161 -4.00 7.54 -16.59
N GLU A 162 -4.23 8.72 -17.17
CA GLU A 162 -3.23 9.77 -17.29
C GLU A 162 -3.87 11.16 -17.19
N ILE A 163 -3.25 12.04 -16.39
CA ILE A 163 -3.57 13.47 -16.37
C ILE A 163 -2.50 14.20 -17.19
N GLN A 164 -2.91 15.13 -18.05
CA GLN A 164 -1.99 16.01 -18.79
C GLN A 164 -2.32 17.46 -18.48
N LEU A 165 -1.37 18.24 -17.98
CA LEU A 165 -1.51 19.68 -17.79
C LEU A 165 -0.68 20.44 -18.81
N PHE A 166 -1.37 21.10 -19.74
CA PHE A 166 -0.80 21.95 -20.77
C PHE A 166 -0.70 23.39 -20.29
N PHE A 167 0.44 24.00 -20.61
CA PHE A 167 0.71 25.41 -20.35
C PHE A 167 0.80 26.15 -21.68
N ASN A 168 0.10 27.28 -21.81
CA ASN A 168 0.10 28.11 -23.02
C ASN A 168 -0.18 27.26 -24.29
N LEU A 169 -1.32 26.57 -24.28
CA LEU A 169 -1.70 25.62 -25.33
C LEU A 169 -1.77 26.30 -26.71
N ALA A 170 -1.36 25.58 -27.77
CA ALA A 170 -1.41 26.02 -29.17
C ALA A 170 -0.47 27.20 -29.53
N ASN A 171 0.46 27.56 -28.65
CA ASN A 171 1.55 28.47 -28.97
C ASN A 171 2.84 27.69 -29.30
N SER A 172 3.34 27.86 -30.52
CA SER A 172 4.52 27.17 -31.03
C SER A 172 5.84 27.95 -30.88
N THR A 173 5.80 29.20 -30.44
CA THR A 173 6.96 30.11 -30.46
C THR A 173 7.55 30.36 -29.08
N ASP A 174 6.75 30.22 -28.03
CA ASP A 174 7.16 30.70 -26.72
C ASP A 174 7.81 29.63 -25.86
N THR A 175 8.81 30.09 -25.12
CA THR A 175 9.45 29.36 -24.03
C THR A 175 9.13 30.04 -22.72
N ALA A 176 8.82 29.27 -21.68
CA ALA A 176 8.50 29.80 -20.37
C ALA A 176 8.81 28.77 -19.29
N THR A 177 9.09 29.26 -18.09
CA THR A 177 9.33 28.42 -16.91
C THR A 177 8.11 28.48 -16.00
N TYR A 178 7.63 27.30 -15.62
CA TYR A 178 6.50 27.12 -14.72
C TYR A 178 6.96 26.30 -13.52
N TYR A 179 6.49 26.65 -12.33
CA TYR A 179 6.73 25.85 -11.14
C TYR A 179 5.41 25.25 -10.68
N PHE A 180 5.46 24.02 -10.18
CA PHE A 180 4.25 23.30 -9.78
C PHE A 180 4.50 22.42 -8.57
N ASP A 181 3.45 22.20 -7.78
CA ASP A 181 3.45 21.30 -6.65
C ASP A 181 2.00 20.92 -6.26
N GLY A 182 1.82 20.00 -5.31
CA GLY A 182 0.53 19.74 -4.66
C GLY A 182 -0.60 19.33 -5.61
N ILE A 183 -0.32 18.42 -6.55
CA ILE A 183 -1.34 17.80 -7.38
C ILE A 183 -2.18 16.86 -6.52
N SER A 184 -3.49 17.11 -6.45
CA SER A 184 -4.44 16.32 -5.67
C SER A 184 -5.77 16.20 -6.39
N GLY A 185 -6.60 15.22 -6.04
CA GLY A 185 -7.94 15.09 -6.59
C GLY A 185 -8.91 14.45 -5.62
N ASN A 186 -10.21 14.54 -5.91
CA ASN A 186 -11.26 14.04 -5.02
C ASN A 186 -11.77 12.63 -5.39
N VAL A 187 -11.21 12.04 -6.44
CA VAL A 187 -11.50 10.65 -6.78
C VAL A 187 -10.65 9.80 -5.84
N SER A 188 -11.32 8.95 -5.07
CA SER A 188 -10.65 7.86 -4.38
C SER A 188 -9.96 7.02 -5.43
N MET A 189 -8.64 7.18 -5.51
CA MET A 189 -7.80 6.03 -5.74
C MET A 189 -8.14 5.08 -4.59
N GLU A 190 -8.31 3.79 -4.83
CA GLU A 190 -8.14 2.85 -3.72
C GLU A 190 -6.74 3.15 -3.20
N ASP A 191 -6.68 3.91 -2.11
CA ASP A 191 -5.50 3.97 -1.27
C ASP A 191 -5.42 2.56 -0.70
N PRO A 192 -4.37 1.80 -0.99
CA PRO A 192 -4.03 0.71 -0.11
C PRO A 192 -4.02 1.27 1.31
N GLU A 193 -4.93 0.84 2.17
CA GLU A 193 -4.78 1.13 3.60
C GLU A 193 -3.47 0.46 4.04
N LEU A 194 -2.42 1.27 4.16
CA LEU A 194 -1.06 0.77 4.34
C LEU A 194 -0.68 0.68 5.79
N GLY A 195 -0.03 -0.42 6.13
CA GLY A 195 0.15 -0.86 7.51
C GLY A 195 -1.08 -1.55 8.10
N GLN A 196 -2.23 -1.53 7.42
CA GLN A 196 -3.40 -2.36 7.76
C GLN A 196 -3.53 -3.54 6.81
N LEU A 197 -4.03 -4.66 7.34
CA LEU A 197 -4.31 -5.84 6.54
C LEU A 197 -5.53 -5.54 5.68
N VAL A 198 -5.38 -5.61 4.35
CA VAL A 198 -6.52 -5.48 3.45
C VAL A 198 -7.43 -6.69 3.63
N SER A 199 -8.74 -6.47 3.72
CA SER A 199 -9.72 -7.55 3.84
C SER A 199 -9.55 -8.57 2.70
N GLY A 200 -9.39 -9.86 3.05
CA GLY A 200 -9.18 -10.92 2.07
C GLY A 200 -7.74 -11.08 1.59
N ASN A 201 -6.77 -10.48 2.29
CA ASN A 201 -5.34 -10.75 2.15
C ASN A 201 -4.78 -11.47 3.39
N SER A 202 -3.60 -12.07 3.25
CA SER A 202 -2.78 -12.54 4.39
C SER A 202 -1.48 -11.73 4.52
N TRP A 203 -0.91 -11.71 5.73
CA TRP A 203 0.46 -11.26 5.93
C TRP A 203 1.46 -12.34 5.53
N TYR A 204 2.40 -11.97 4.67
CA TYR A 204 3.57 -12.79 4.36
C TYR A 204 4.77 -12.35 5.21
N TYR A 205 4.81 -11.07 5.58
CA TYR A 205 5.74 -10.53 6.57
C TYR A 205 5.16 -9.25 7.17
N ASN A 206 5.13 -9.12 8.50
CA ASN A 206 4.76 -7.87 9.16
C ASN A 206 5.37 -7.86 10.57
N GLN A 207 5.94 -6.74 10.98
CA GLN A 207 6.58 -6.60 12.30
C GLN A 207 5.59 -6.32 13.43
N ALA A 208 4.43 -5.77 13.10
CA ALA A 208 3.38 -5.47 14.07
C ALA A 208 2.63 -6.74 14.53
N THR A 209 2.81 -7.87 13.85
CA THR A 209 2.15 -9.14 14.17
C THR A 209 3.10 -10.33 13.97
N SER A 210 2.91 -11.39 14.74
CA SER A 210 3.60 -12.67 14.52
C SER A 210 2.84 -13.61 13.58
N ASP A 211 1.66 -13.19 13.13
CA ASP A 211 0.76 -13.97 12.27
C ASP A 211 1.06 -13.70 10.79
N PHE A 212 2.04 -14.43 10.25
CA PHE A 212 2.43 -14.38 8.84
C PHE A 212 2.93 -15.73 8.33
N ILE A 213 2.88 -15.94 7.01
CA ILE A 213 3.01 -17.25 6.34
C ILE A 213 4.35 -17.97 6.56
N GLY A 214 5.45 -17.28 6.86
CA GLY A 214 6.69 -17.93 7.27
C GLY A 214 7.92 -17.03 7.31
N THR A 215 9.05 -17.58 7.76
CA THR A 215 10.33 -16.88 7.81
C THR A 215 11.00 -16.87 6.44
N PRO A 216 11.34 -15.70 5.87
CA PRO A 216 12.02 -15.66 4.58
C PRO A 216 13.43 -16.21 4.65
N ILE A 217 13.88 -16.77 3.52
CA ILE A 217 15.26 -17.20 3.31
C ILE A 217 15.97 -16.18 2.44
N ALA A 218 17.07 -15.61 2.93
CA ALA A 218 17.91 -14.70 2.17
C ALA A 218 18.81 -15.46 1.20
N THR A 219 18.90 -14.96 -0.03
CA THR A 219 19.81 -15.47 -1.07
C THR A 219 20.71 -14.33 -1.54
N LEU A 220 22.03 -14.55 -1.52
CA LEU A 220 23.04 -13.54 -1.88
C LEU A 220 22.81 -12.22 -1.12
N ALA A 221 22.41 -12.33 0.14
CA ALA A 221 22.14 -11.22 1.03
C ALA A 221 22.28 -11.69 2.48
N THR A 222 22.51 -10.75 3.40
CA THR A 222 22.35 -10.98 4.84
C THR A 222 21.00 -10.41 5.27
N PHE A 223 20.26 -11.16 6.10
CA PHE A 223 18.94 -10.74 6.59
C PHE A 223 18.91 -10.72 8.12
N SER A 224 18.27 -9.69 8.66
CA SER A 224 17.93 -9.55 10.07
C SER A 224 16.43 -9.24 10.18
N SER A 225 15.72 -9.96 11.04
CA SER A 225 14.27 -9.81 11.21
C SER A 225 13.88 -8.67 12.16
N SER A 226 14.85 -8.02 12.82
CA SER A 226 14.55 -6.98 13.81
C SER A 226 15.72 -6.01 13.95
N GLU A 227 15.74 -5.00 13.10
CA GLU A 227 16.64 -3.85 13.17
C GLU A 227 15.87 -2.59 13.56
N THR A 228 16.58 -1.56 14.03
CA THR A 228 15.96 -0.26 14.29
C THR A 228 15.44 0.33 12.99
N ASN A 229 14.19 0.81 12.98
CA ASN A 229 13.63 1.47 11.82
C ASN A 229 14.40 2.78 11.53
N PRO A 230 14.98 2.96 10.32
CA PRO A 230 15.75 4.16 9.98
C PRO A 230 14.88 5.43 9.96
N ASP A 231 13.59 5.29 9.70
CA ASP A 231 12.64 6.39 9.67
C ASP A 231 11.28 5.92 10.24
N THR A 232 10.95 6.40 11.44
CA THR A 232 9.68 6.08 12.12
C THR A 232 8.57 7.07 11.83
N SER A 233 8.78 7.98 10.87
CA SER A 233 7.78 8.96 10.46
C SER A 233 6.89 8.42 9.34
N GLU A 234 5.73 9.04 9.17
CA GLU A 234 4.83 8.83 8.03
C GLU A 234 4.29 7.39 7.88
N LEU A 235 4.89 6.62 6.95
CA LEU A 235 4.33 5.42 6.34
C LEU A 235 4.56 4.14 7.17
N ASN A 236 5.65 4.11 7.95
CA ASN A 236 5.96 3.00 8.84
C ASN A 236 6.39 3.53 10.21
N THR A 237 5.50 3.37 11.20
CA THR A 237 5.72 3.83 12.57
C THR A 237 6.29 2.75 13.49
N ASN A 238 6.61 1.56 12.98
CA ASN A 238 7.14 0.48 13.80
C ASN A 238 8.55 0.82 14.27
N ALA A 239 8.84 0.56 15.54
CA ALA A 239 10.17 0.83 16.10
C ALA A 239 11.26 -0.07 15.50
N THR A 240 10.88 -1.28 15.07
CA THR A 240 11.78 -2.23 14.44
C THR A 240 11.21 -2.80 13.15
N VAL A 241 12.10 -3.03 12.19
CA VAL A 241 11.78 -3.54 10.84
C VAL A 241 12.77 -4.63 10.41
N ALA A 242 12.40 -5.41 9.39
CA ALA A 242 13.36 -6.33 8.78
C ALA A 242 14.37 -5.55 7.96
N LYS A 243 15.60 -6.05 7.90
CA LYS A 243 16.69 -5.51 7.10
C LYS A 243 17.32 -6.59 6.24
N LEU A 244 17.56 -6.26 4.99
CA LEU A 244 18.36 -7.01 4.04
C LEU A 244 19.54 -6.16 3.57
N THR A 245 20.75 -6.68 3.65
CA THR A 245 21.94 -6.07 3.03
C THR A 245 22.34 -6.90 1.82
N LYS A 246 22.30 -6.31 0.62
CA LYS A 246 22.69 -6.99 -0.63
C LYS A 246 24.15 -7.44 -0.56
N SER A 247 24.39 -8.71 -0.86
CA SER A 247 25.74 -9.23 -1.14
C SER A 247 26.01 -9.23 -2.65
N GLU A 248 27.25 -9.56 -3.03
CA GLU A 248 27.65 -9.64 -4.43
C GLU A 248 26.79 -10.68 -5.19
N GLY A 249 26.10 -10.23 -6.24
CA GLY A 249 25.37 -11.10 -7.18
C GLY A 249 24.12 -10.46 -7.78
N ALA A 250 23.74 -10.95 -8.96
CA ALA A 250 22.68 -10.34 -9.78
C ALA A 250 21.26 -10.47 -9.18
N HIS A 251 21.01 -11.50 -8.37
CA HIS A 251 19.66 -11.86 -7.89
C HIS A 251 19.62 -11.98 -6.36
N SER A 252 20.08 -10.92 -5.68
CA SER A 252 19.98 -10.82 -4.22
C SER A 252 18.53 -10.56 -3.78
N GLY A 253 18.07 -11.27 -2.76
CA GLY A 253 16.67 -11.18 -2.34
C GLY A 253 16.24 -12.14 -1.24
N LEU A 254 14.92 -12.23 -1.07
CA LEU A 254 14.23 -13.08 -0.11
C LEU A 254 13.35 -14.10 -0.83
N THR A 255 13.21 -15.28 -0.25
CA THR A 255 12.32 -16.33 -0.73
C THR A 255 11.42 -16.80 0.41
N PHE A 256 10.14 -16.97 0.12
CA PHE A 256 9.11 -17.48 1.01
C PHE A 256 8.56 -18.78 0.44
N ASP A 257 8.48 -19.81 1.28
CA ASP A 257 7.79 -21.06 0.97
C ASP A 257 6.29 -20.86 1.21
N ILE A 258 5.50 -21.03 0.16
CA ILE A 258 4.03 -20.90 0.20
C ILE A 258 3.37 -22.21 -0.24
N SER A 259 4.10 -23.33 -0.17
CA SER A 259 3.66 -24.65 -0.63
C SER A 259 2.46 -25.22 0.13
N SER A 260 2.18 -24.74 1.35
CA SER A 260 0.98 -25.10 2.11
C SER A 260 -0.31 -24.64 1.43
N THR A 261 -0.22 -23.56 0.66
CA THR A 261 -1.34 -22.80 0.11
C THR A 261 -0.85 -22.10 -1.16
N PRO A 262 -0.54 -22.85 -2.24
CA PRO A 262 0.07 -22.29 -3.43
C PRO A 262 -0.92 -21.37 -4.17
N ILE A 263 -0.38 -20.37 -4.87
CA ILE A 263 -1.19 -19.51 -5.75
C ILE A 263 -1.49 -20.26 -7.03
N THR A 264 -2.76 -20.29 -7.44
CA THR A 264 -3.23 -21.01 -8.63
C THR A 264 -3.84 -20.12 -9.70
N ASP A 265 -4.12 -18.85 -9.38
CA ASP A 265 -4.75 -17.90 -10.29
C ASP A 265 -4.14 -16.51 -10.14
N PHE A 266 -3.83 -15.86 -11.26
CA PHE A 266 -3.30 -14.49 -11.29
C PHE A 266 -4.38 -13.42 -11.47
N SER A 267 -5.63 -13.78 -11.80
CA SER A 267 -6.69 -12.83 -12.16
C SER A 267 -7.00 -11.79 -11.07
N SER A 268 -6.78 -12.14 -9.81
CA SER A 268 -6.93 -11.26 -8.64
C SER A 268 -5.68 -11.19 -7.76
N THR A 269 -4.53 -11.68 -8.23
CA THR A 269 -3.32 -11.77 -7.40
C THR A 269 -2.59 -10.43 -7.34
N LYS A 270 -2.54 -9.84 -6.15
CA LYS A 270 -1.80 -8.59 -5.88
C LYS A 270 -1.00 -8.70 -4.59
N PHE A 271 0.23 -8.19 -4.62
CA PHE A 271 1.05 -8.03 -3.43
C PHE A 271 1.27 -6.56 -3.13
N LYS A 272 1.38 -6.22 -1.84
CA LYS A 272 1.77 -4.88 -1.37
C LYS A 272 2.90 -5.00 -0.38
N LEU A 273 3.86 -4.09 -0.45
CA LEU A 273 5.07 -4.11 0.36
C LEU A 273 5.46 -2.68 0.72
N GLN A 274 5.77 -2.46 2.00
CA GLN A 274 6.52 -1.28 2.43
C GLN A 274 8.01 -1.59 2.38
N ALA A 275 8.78 -0.73 1.72
CA ALA A 275 10.23 -0.86 1.65
C ALA A 275 10.94 0.50 1.69
N TYR A 276 12.04 0.56 2.43
CA TYR A 276 12.95 1.70 2.52
C TYR A 276 14.32 1.26 2.01
N LEU A 277 14.89 2.01 1.05
CA LEU A 277 16.25 1.79 0.57
C LEU A 277 17.17 2.85 1.18
N ASP A 278 18.12 2.42 2.01
CA ASP A 278 19.04 3.31 2.73
C ASP A 278 20.25 3.73 1.90
N VAL A 279 19.93 4.44 0.81
CA VAL A 279 20.88 4.95 -0.16
C VAL A 279 20.36 6.29 -0.65
N THR A 280 21.22 7.28 -0.85
CA THR A 280 20.77 8.62 -1.28
C THR A 280 19.98 8.56 -2.59
N THR A 281 19.01 9.45 -2.75
CA THR A 281 18.21 9.55 -4.00
C THR A 281 19.09 9.78 -5.23
N ALA A 282 20.18 10.55 -5.11
CA ALA A 282 21.14 10.75 -6.21
C ALA A 282 21.82 9.43 -6.63
N THR A 283 22.19 8.60 -5.65
CA THR A 283 22.75 7.27 -5.93
C THR A 283 21.71 6.36 -6.58
N VAL A 284 20.48 6.31 -6.06
CA VAL A 284 19.37 5.55 -6.67
C VAL A 284 19.17 5.91 -8.15
N GLN A 285 19.20 7.20 -8.47
CA GLN A 285 19.04 7.70 -9.84
C GLN A 285 20.25 7.42 -10.74
N SER A 286 21.45 7.29 -10.17
CA SER A 286 22.67 6.93 -10.90
C SER A 286 22.84 5.42 -11.10
N THR A 287 22.26 4.60 -10.22
CA THR A 287 22.28 3.15 -10.33
C THR A 287 21.32 2.70 -11.43
N ASN A 288 21.86 2.03 -12.44
CA ASN A 288 21.03 1.43 -13.47
C ASN A 288 20.15 0.34 -12.83
N ASN A 289 18.84 0.38 -13.08
CA ASN A 289 17.89 -0.68 -12.69
C ASN A 289 17.62 -0.81 -11.17
N CYS A 290 17.56 0.30 -10.43
CA CYS A 290 17.07 0.32 -9.04
C CYS A 290 15.58 -0.06 -8.97
N ASN A 291 15.30 -1.30 -8.56
CA ASN A 291 13.96 -1.87 -8.57
C ASN A 291 13.71 -2.81 -7.38
N ILE A 292 12.44 -3.11 -7.16
CA ILE A 292 11.99 -4.27 -6.39
C ILE A 292 11.23 -5.16 -7.36
N ARG A 293 11.49 -6.46 -7.32
CA ARG A 293 10.78 -7.45 -8.14
C ARG A 293 10.13 -8.45 -7.22
N ILE A 294 8.83 -8.66 -7.39
CA ILE A 294 8.14 -9.79 -6.79
C ILE A 294 7.89 -10.82 -7.88
N GLY A 295 8.18 -12.08 -7.59
CA GLY A 295 7.90 -13.17 -8.49
C GLY A 295 7.36 -14.40 -7.80
N LEU A 296 6.64 -15.17 -8.61
CA LEU A 296 6.04 -16.44 -8.24
C LEU A 296 6.68 -17.54 -9.07
N ARG A 297 6.98 -18.68 -8.45
CA ARG A 297 7.52 -19.85 -9.15
C ARG A 297 6.87 -21.15 -8.65
N ASN A 298 6.75 -22.12 -9.56
CA ASN A 298 6.61 -23.52 -9.20
C ASN A 298 8.00 -24.12 -8.98
N ASN A 299 8.34 -24.46 -7.74
CA ASN A 299 9.67 -24.91 -7.36
C ASN A 299 10.08 -26.19 -8.08
N SER A 300 9.11 -27.06 -8.37
CA SER A 300 9.34 -28.33 -9.08
C SER A 300 9.64 -28.11 -10.57
N ALA A 301 9.04 -27.10 -11.19
CA ALA A 301 9.31 -26.73 -12.59
C ALA A 301 10.61 -25.91 -12.76
N GLY A 302 11.07 -25.27 -11.68
CA GLY A 302 12.31 -24.50 -11.66
C GLY A 302 12.17 -23.07 -12.22
N PRO A 303 13.29 -22.34 -12.37
CA PRO A 303 13.27 -20.89 -12.65
C PRO A 303 12.79 -20.51 -14.06
N ALA A 304 12.68 -21.47 -14.99
CA ALA A 304 12.25 -21.21 -16.36
C ALA A 304 10.77 -20.81 -16.47
N THR A 305 9.97 -21.08 -15.43
CA THR A 305 8.51 -20.88 -15.43
C THR A 305 8.06 -19.86 -14.40
N GLN A 306 8.99 -19.04 -13.90
CA GLN A 306 8.69 -17.95 -12.98
C GLN A 306 7.98 -16.79 -13.68
N SER A 307 7.02 -16.19 -12.99
CA SER A 307 6.35 -14.96 -13.40
C SER A 307 6.78 -13.84 -12.45
N VAL A 308 7.14 -12.67 -12.99
CA VAL A 308 7.76 -11.57 -12.21
C VAL A 308 7.12 -10.24 -12.57
N VAL A 309 6.80 -9.46 -11.55
CA VAL A 309 6.35 -8.07 -11.65
C VAL A 309 7.41 -7.17 -11.00
N SER A 310 7.69 -6.01 -11.60
CA SER A 310 8.77 -5.12 -11.18
C SER A 310 8.25 -3.72 -10.92
N GLN A 311 8.66 -3.15 -9.78
CA GLN A 311 8.46 -1.74 -9.45
C GLN A 311 9.80 -1.02 -9.39
N THR A 312 9.86 0.21 -9.88
CA THR A 312 11.07 1.04 -9.83
C THR A 312 11.14 1.82 -8.52
N ILE A 313 12.33 1.91 -7.93
CA ILE A 313 12.60 2.80 -6.80
C ILE A 313 13.22 4.08 -7.37
N ASN A 314 12.58 5.23 -7.11
CA ASN A 314 13.04 6.54 -7.62
C ASN A 314 13.61 7.46 -6.53
N ILE A 315 13.33 7.13 -5.27
CA ILE A 315 13.70 7.91 -4.08
C ILE A 315 14.32 6.92 -3.10
N GLY A 316 15.48 7.27 -2.56
CA GLY A 316 16.10 6.53 -1.46
C GLY A 316 16.08 7.35 -0.18
N GLU A 317 16.48 6.71 0.91
CA GLU A 317 16.36 7.20 2.30
C GLU A 317 14.91 7.58 2.66
N LYS A 318 13.96 6.79 2.15
CA LYS A 318 12.54 7.01 2.39
C LYS A 318 11.72 5.73 2.27
N TRP A 319 10.69 5.60 3.10
CA TRP A 319 9.70 4.54 2.98
C TRP A 319 8.86 4.73 1.71
N GLY A 320 8.86 3.70 0.89
CA GLY A 320 8.03 3.55 -0.28
C GLY A 320 7.03 2.41 -0.12
N GLU A 321 5.99 2.49 -0.93
CA GLU A 321 4.83 1.63 -0.97
C GLU A 321 4.77 1.04 -2.38
N TYR A 322 4.76 -0.28 -2.47
CA TYR A 322 4.93 -0.97 -3.75
C TYR A 322 3.85 -2.02 -3.94
N THR A 323 2.96 -1.78 -4.90
CA THR A 323 1.96 -2.75 -5.34
C THR A 323 2.49 -3.52 -6.55
N PHE A 324 2.33 -4.85 -6.53
CA PHE A 324 2.70 -5.78 -7.60
C PHE A 324 1.46 -6.53 -8.04
N ASP A 325 0.91 -6.15 -9.20
CA ASP A 325 -0.30 -6.72 -9.76
C ASP A 325 0.03 -7.80 -10.79
N PHE A 326 -0.42 -9.03 -10.56
CA PHE A 326 -0.24 -10.15 -11.47
C PHE A 326 -1.41 -10.29 -12.45
N ASN A 327 -2.46 -9.47 -12.37
CA ASN A 327 -3.56 -9.51 -13.31
C ASN A 327 -3.05 -9.24 -14.74
N GLY A 328 -3.46 -10.09 -15.68
CA GLY A 328 -3.00 -10.02 -17.08
C GLY A 328 -1.58 -10.55 -17.32
N ILE A 329 -0.84 -10.95 -16.29
CA ILE A 329 0.45 -11.64 -16.46
C ILE A 329 0.20 -13.07 -16.93
N SER A 330 0.93 -13.49 -17.96
CA SER A 330 0.85 -14.86 -18.47
C SER A 330 1.22 -15.88 -17.39
N GLN A 331 0.26 -16.75 -17.08
CA GLN A 331 0.45 -17.86 -16.16
C GLN A 331 1.11 -19.03 -16.92
N LEU A 332 2.32 -19.40 -16.48
CA LEU A 332 3.14 -20.46 -17.10
C LEU A 332 2.93 -21.82 -16.43
N GLU A 333 2.43 -21.83 -15.19
CA GLU A 333 2.22 -23.02 -14.37
C GLU A 333 0.83 -23.01 -13.73
N THR A 334 0.32 -24.18 -13.36
CA THR A 334 -0.99 -24.27 -12.69
C THR A 334 -0.93 -23.95 -11.20
N THR A 335 0.25 -24.06 -10.60
CA THR A 335 0.48 -23.83 -9.16
C THR A 335 1.82 -23.13 -8.95
N TYR A 336 1.85 -22.18 -8.03
CA TYR A 336 3.04 -21.44 -7.63
C TYR A 336 3.23 -21.57 -6.11
N ASP A 337 4.28 -22.27 -5.70
CA ASP A 337 4.58 -22.66 -4.31
C ASP A 337 5.76 -21.88 -3.71
N VAL A 338 6.34 -20.95 -4.47
CA VAL A 338 7.41 -20.06 -4.03
C VAL A 338 7.09 -18.61 -4.40
N LEU A 339 7.13 -17.74 -3.39
CA LEU A 339 7.19 -16.29 -3.55
C LEU A 339 8.64 -15.84 -3.37
N PHE A 340 9.16 -15.01 -4.27
CA PHE A 340 10.48 -14.40 -4.11
C PHE A 340 10.42 -12.90 -4.35
N ILE A 341 11.28 -12.19 -3.63
CA ILE A 341 11.47 -10.75 -3.74
C ILE A 341 12.93 -10.50 -4.07
N TYR A 342 13.22 -9.88 -5.20
CA TYR A 342 14.57 -9.43 -5.54
C TYR A 342 14.68 -7.91 -5.43
N PHE A 343 15.79 -7.45 -4.89
CA PHE A 343 16.12 -6.03 -4.77
C PHE A 343 17.22 -5.70 -5.75
N VAL A 344 17.08 -4.63 -6.53
CA VAL A 344 18.00 -4.21 -7.61
C VAL A 344 18.44 -5.41 -8.43
N SER A 345 17.53 -5.97 -9.22
CA SER A 345 17.78 -7.20 -9.96
C SER A 345 17.34 -7.09 -11.42
N PRO A 346 18.04 -7.69 -12.39
CA PRO A 346 19.41 -8.17 -12.26
C PRO A 346 20.37 -7.00 -12.00
N ASP A 347 21.26 -7.15 -11.02
CA ASP A 347 22.41 -6.25 -10.80
C ASP A 347 23.66 -6.87 -11.43
N THR A 348 23.80 -6.74 -12.75
CA THR A 348 24.94 -7.30 -13.48
C THR A 348 26.23 -6.51 -13.30
N SER A 349 26.15 -5.23 -12.91
CA SER A 349 27.31 -4.36 -12.66
C SER A 349 27.83 -4.49 -11.23
N LEU A 350 27.05 -5.08 -10.32
CA LEU A 350 27.34 -5.23 -8.89
C LEU A 350 27.41 -3.89 -8.14
N GLU A 351 26.89 -2.82 -8.75
CA GLU A 351 26.93 -1.46 -8.21
C GLU A 351 26.06 -1.30 -6.96
N ALA A 352 25.08 -2.20 -6.76
CA ALA A 352 24.21 -2.20 -5.59
C ALA A 352 24.68 -3.15 -4.48
N THR A 353 25.91 -3.67 -4.57
CA THR A 353 26.51 -4.46 -3.48
C THR A 353 26.62 -3.60 -2.22
N GLY A 354 26.12 -4.11 -1.10
CA GLY A 354 26.08 -3.40 0.18
C GLY A 354 24.87 -2.49 0.37
N PHE A 355 23.99 -2.34 -0.63
CA PHE A 355 22.74 -1.59 -0.43
C PHE A 355 21.89 -2.24 0.66
N GLU A 356 21.32 -1.41 1.53
CA GLU A 356 20.49 -1.86 2.64
C GLU A 356 19.02 -1.55 2.37
N PHE A 357 18.20 -2.58 2.46
CA PHE A 357 16.76 -2.54 2.28
C PHE A 357 16.10 -2.85 3.61
N TYR A 358 15.24 -1.97 4.08
CA TYR A 358 14.35 -2.25 5.20
C TYR A 358 12.97 -2.57 4.65
N ILE A 359 12.33 -3.60 5.19
CA ILE A 359 11.04 -4.08 4.69
C ILE A 359 10.07 -4.33 5.83
N ASP A 360 8.79 -4.11 5.54
CA ASP A 360 7.69 -4.41 6.45
C ASP A 360 6.37 -4.53 5.68
N ALA A 361 5.32 -4.98 6.37
CA ALA A 361 3.94 -5.01 5.89
C ALA A 361 3.79 -5.61 4.48
N LEU A 362 4.46 -6.73 4.21
CA LEU A 362 4.26 -7.54 3.01
C LEU A 362 2.95 -8.32 3.15
N GLN A 363 1.97 -7.96 2.34
CA GLN A 363 0.70 -8.65 2.22
C GLN A 363 0.46 -9.12 0.78
N GLY A 364 -0.33 -10.18 0.63
CA GLY A 364 -0.70 -10.74 -0.66
C GLY A 364 -2.07 -11.42 -0.58
N PRO A 365 -2.52 -12.10 -1.64
CA PRO A 365 -3.81 -12.78 -1.65
C PRO A 365 -3.95 -13.67 -0.42
N ASP A 366 -5.16 -13.73 0.15
CA ASP A 366 -5.39 -14.63 1.25
C ASP A 366 -5.04 -16.04 0.81
N LEU A 367 -3.96 -16.54 1.40
CA LEU A 367 -3.57 -17.91 1.23
C LEU A 367 -4.52 -18.67 2.12
N ALA A 368 -5.70 -18.98 1.59
CA ALA A 368 -6.71 -19.77 2.25
C ALA A 368 -6.06 -21.07 2.72
N THR A 369 -5.53 -21.05 3.94
CA THR A 369 -5.63 -22.21 4.79
C THR A 369 -7.13 -22.46 4.84
N LEU A 370 -7.54 -23.70 4.68
CA LEU A 370 -8.76 -24.07 5.39
C LEU A 370 -8.56 -23.49 6.78
N SER A 371 -9.34 -22.47 7.12
CA SER A 371 -9.63 -22.15 8.49
C SER A 371 -9.98 -23.49 9.13
N SER A 372 -9.02 -24.14 9.79
CA SER A 372 -9.27 -24.41 11.18
C SER A 372 -9.37 -23.01 11.74
N GLU A 373 -10.55 -22.61 12.22
CA GLU A 373 -10.65 -21.39 13.01
C GLU A 373 -9.37 -21.28 13.82
N ASP A 374 -8.71 -20.13 13.79
CA ASP A 374 -7.77 -19.82 14.85
C ASP A 374 -8.48 -20.24 16.13
N ILE A 375 -8.00 -21.32 16.75
CA ILE A 375 -8.36 -21.61 18.13
C ILE A 375 -7.48 -20.64 18.93
N VAL A 376 -7.59 -19.34 18.63
CA VAL A 376 -7.81 -18.37 19.68
C VAL A 376 -8.86 -19.03 20.54
N LEU A 377 -8.46 -19.40 21.76
CA LEU A 377 -9.36 -19.92 22.76
C LEU A 377 -10.40 -18.81 22.98
N ASP A 378 -11.45 -18.78 22.17
CA ASP A 378 -12.55 -17.83 22.31
C ASP A 378 -13.00 -17.98 23.76
N ASN A 379 -12.91 -16.87 24.50
CA ASN A 379 -13.13 -16.88 25.93
C ASN A 379 -14.50 -17.48 26.27
N SER A 380 -15.44 -17.43 25.32
CA SER A 380 -16.79 -17.98 25.43
C SER A 380 -16.90 -19.50 25.17
N LYS A 381 -15.97 -20.15 24.45
CA LYS A 381 -16.16 -21.52 23.92
C LYS A 381 -15.52 -22.67 24.71
N LEU A 382 -14.45 -22.44 25.49
CA LEU A 382 -13.91 -23.48 26.38
C LEU A 382 -14.56 -23.45 27.76
N GLN A 383 -15.40 -24.46 28.00
CA GLN A 383 -16.04 -24.73 29.27
C GLN A 383 -15.53 -26.05 29.85
N ILE A 384 -15.55 -26.16 31.18
CA ILE A 384 -15.30 -27.39 31.91
C ILE A 384 -16.65 -28.00 32.29
N THR A 385 -16.85 -29.26 31.95
CA THR A 385 -18.09 -29.98 32.23
C THR A 385 -17.81 -31.37 32.81
N PRO A 386 -18.46 -31.74 33.93
CA PRO A 386 -19.30 -30.88 34.77
C PRO A 386 -18.46 -29.86 35.57
N ASN A 387 -19.07 -28.76 35.98
CA ASN A 387 -18.51 -27.82 36.95
C ASN A 387 -19.67 -27.24 37.78
N PRO A 388 -19.89 -27.67 39.03
CA PRO A 388 -18.99 -28.46 39.88
C PRO A 388 -18.76 -29.92 39.44
N VAL A 389 -17.61 -30.48 39.77
CA VAL A 389 -17.15 -31.85 39.39
C VAL A 389 -16.89 -32.71 40.62
N SER A 390 -17.23 -34.01 40.57
CA SER A 390 -17.01 -34.96 41.67
C SER A 390 -15.81 -35.90 41.47
N THR A 391 -15.48 -36.28 40.23
CA THR A 391 -14.39 -37.23 39.94
C THR A 391 -13.62 -36.87 38.68
N THR A 392 -14.31 -36.73 37.55
CA THR A 392 -13.70 -36.46 36.25
C THR A 392 -14.39 -35.29 35.56
N PHE A 393 -13.61 -34.46 34.86
CA PHE A 393 -14.13 -33.39 34.02
C PHE A 393 -13.69 -33.53 32.57
N GLN A 394 -14.38 -32.82 31.68
CA GLN A 394 -14.11 -32.75 30.24
C GLN A 394 -14.06 -31.29 29.80
N LEU A 395 -13.41 -31.05 28.66
CA LEU A 395 -13.40 -29.76 27.98
C LEU A 395 -14.31 -29.82 26.74
N THR A 396 -15.12 -28.78 26.54
CA THR A 396 -16.06 -28.70 25.40
C THR A 396 -15.37 -28.63 24.03
N ASN A 397 -14.05 -28.38 23.98
CA ASN A 397 -13.25 -28.40 22.74
C ASN A 397 -11.85 -28.97 23.02
N ASN A 398 -11.76 -30.30 23.16
CA ASN A 398 -10.57 -30.99 23.66
C ASN A 398 -9.50 -31.31 22.59
N GLU A 399 -9.83 -31.16 21.31
CA GLU A 399 -8.96 -31.57 20.19
C GLU A 399 -7.68 -30.71 20.05
N SER A 400 -7.58 -29.61 20.79
CA SER A 400 -6.48 -28.64 20.69
C SER A 400 -5.70 -28.45 21.98
N VAL A 401 -5.82 -29.40 22.93
CA VAL A 401 -5.14 -29.34 24.22
C VAL A 401 -3.81 -30.09 24.15
N GLU A 402 -2.69 -29.39 24.33
CA GLU A 402 -1.39 -30.03 24.51
C GLU A 402 -1.19 -30.43 25.97
N THR A 403 -1.38 -29.49 26.89
CA THR A 403 -1.21 -29.70 28.32
C THR A 403 -2.24 -28.97 29.18
N ILE A 404 -2.55 -29.55 30.35
CA ILE A 404 -3.30 -28.89 31.42
C ILE A 404 -2.49 -28.96 32.70
N GLN A 405 -2.19 -27.80 33.28
CA GLN A 405 -1.57 -27.67 34.59
C GLN A 405 -2.64 -27.27 35.61
N LEU A 406 -2.86 -28.11 36.64
CA LEU A 406 -3.88 -27.87 37.65
C LEU A 406 -3.26 -27.33 38.94
N TYR A 407 -3.75 -26.19 39.40
CA TYR A 407 -3.26 -25.48 40.57
C TYR A 407 -4.32 -25.42 41.68
N GLY A 408 -3.88 -25.50 42.94
CA GLY A 408 -4.72 -25.19 44.09
C GLY A 408 -4.91 -23.68 44.30
N ILE A 409 -5.80 -23.27 45.22
CA ILE A 409 -6.03 -21.85 45.56
C ILE A 409 -4.77 -21.10 46.04
N SER A 410 -3.78 -21.83 46.56
CA SER A 410 -2.49 -21.28 47.00
C SER A 410 -1.51 -21.04 45.85
N GLY A 411 -1.87 -21.42 44.61
CA GLY A 411 -0.98 -21.36 43.45
C GLY A 411 -0.01 -22.55 43.32
N ALA A 412 -0.08 -23.53 44.23
CA ALA A 412 0.72 -24.75 44.13
C ALA A 412 0.25 -25.61 42.95
N LEU A 413 1.19 -26.08 42.12
CA LEU A 413 0.93 -27.03 41.04
C LEU A 413 0.65 -28.42 41.64
N LEU A 414 -0.51 -28.99 41.33
CA LEU A 414 -0.98 -30.25 41.90
C LEU A 414 -0.90 -31.40 40.89
N LYS A 415 -1.27 -31.14 39.63
CA LYS A 415 -1.28 -32.15 38.56
C LYS A 415 -0.93 -31.56 37.21
N ILE A 416 -0.43 -32.40 36.31
CA ILE A 416 -0.25 -32.10 34.88
C ILE A 416 -0.93 -33.21 34.07
N PHE A 417 -1.74 -32.81 33.10
CA PHE A 417 -2.37 -33.71 32.14
C PHE A 417 -1.88 -33.40 30.73
N LYS A 418 -1.83 -34.41 29.87
CA LYS A 418 -1.78 -34.25 28.41
C LYS A 418 -3.22 -34.25 27.85
N GLY A 419 -3.42 -33.78 26.61
CA GLY A 419 -4.71 -33.86 25.92
C GLY A 419 -5.38 -35.25 26.07
N SER A 420 -6.61 -35.28 26.58
CA SER A 420 -7.36 -36.52 26.85
C SER A 420 -8.84 -36.22 27.02
N ASP A 421 -9.74 -37.12 26.60
CA ASP A 421 -11.19 -36.88 26.62
C ASP A 421 -11.74 -36.61 28.02
N LYS A 422 -11.09 -37.14 29.06
CA LYS A 422 -11.49 -37.00 30.47
C LYS A 422 -10.28 -36.80 31.36
N TYR A 423 -10.44 -35.95 32.37
CA TYR A 423 -9.39 -35.60 33.33
C TYR A 423 -9.82 -35.99 34.74
N ASP A 424 -9.05 -36.86 35.39
CA ASP A 424 -9.36 -37.39 36.73
C ASP A 424 -8.74 -36.58 37.86
N ILE A 425 -9.60 -36.10 38.75
CA ILE A 425 -9.29 -35.34 39.96
C ILE A 425 -10.00 -35.92 41.20
N SER A 426 -10.38 -37.20 41.17
CA SER A 426 -11.08 -37.90 42.25
C SER A 426 -10.31 -37.97 43.58
N ASP A 427 -8.99 -37.90 43.52
CA ASP A 427 -8.05 -37.85 44.64
C ASP A 427 -7.95 -36.46 45.30
N LEU A 428 -8.47 -35.41 44.67
CA LEU A 428 -8.45 -34.06 45.22
C LEU A 428 -9.62 -33.84 46.19
N SER A 429 -9.34 -33.17 47.30
CA SER A 429 -10.36 -32.72 48.26
C SER A 429 -11.33 -31.72 47.62
N SER A 430 -12.52 -31.58 48.18
CA SER A 430 -13.49 -30.57 47.75
C SER A 430 -12.90 -29.16 47.91
N GLY A 431 -13.09 -28.30 46.91
CA GLY A 431 -12.45 -26.99 46.88
C GLY A 431 -12.42 -26.34 45.50
N VAL A 432 -11.76 -25.18 45.43
CA VAL A 432 -11.56 -24.43 44.18
C VAL A 432 -10.18 -24.70 43.62
N TYR A 433 -10.10 -24.93 42.32
CA TYR A 433 -8.88 -25.18 41.58
C TYR A 433 -8.81 -24.31 40.32
N PHE A 434 -7.61 -24.10 39.80
CA PHE A 434 -7.38 -23.38 38.54
C PHE A 434 -6.63 -24.27 37.56
N ALA A 435 -7.20 -24.49 36.38
CA ALA A 435 -6.55 -25.21 35.30
C ALA A 435 -5.98 -24.22 34.28
N LYS A 436 -4.66 -24.24 34.09
CA LYS A 436 -3.99 -23.56 32.97
C LYS A 436 -3.90 -24.55 31.82
N ILE A 437 -4.61 -24.26 30.74
CA ILE A 437 -4.67 -25.06 29.52
C ILE A 437 -3.72 -24.43 28.52
N THR A 438 -2.85 -25.23 27.91
CA THR A 438 -1.91 -24.81 26.87
C THR A 438 -2.18 -25.59 25.59
N THR A 439 -2.25 -24.91 24.45
CA THR A 439 -2.40 -25.52 23.12
C THR A 439 -1.03 -25.82 22.51
N PRO A 440 -0.95 -26.66 21.46
CA PRO A 440 0.31 -26.95 20.74
C PRO A 440 1.01 -25.70 20.17
N PHE A 441 0.27 -24.59 20.03
CA PHE A 441 0.76 -23.30 19.56
C PHE A 441 1.14 -22.36 20.72
N ASN A 442 1.34 -22.90 21.92
CA ASN A 442 1.76 -22.19 23.13
C ASN A 442 0.78 -21.09 23.62
N SER A 443 -0.46 -21.08 23.13
CA SER A 443 -1.53 -20.22 23.65
C SER A 443 -2.06 -20.79 24.96
N THR A 444 -2.32 -19.93 25.96
CA THR A 444 -2.73 -20.37 27.31
C THR A 444 -4.05 -19.76 27.78
N LYS A 445 -4.87 -20.55 28.49
CA LYS A 445 -6.12 -20.09 29.16
C LYS A 445 -6.20 -20.62 30.59
N LEU A 446 -6.68 -19.80 31.51
CA LEU A 446 -6.96 -20.19 32.89
C LEU A 446 -8.46 -20.40 33.11
N VAL A 447 -8.85 -21.55 33.69
CA VAL A 447 -10.26 -21.88 33.99
C VAL A 447 -10.40 -22.29 35.45
N LYS A 448 -11.47 -21.82 36.11
CA LYS A 448 -11.81 -22.20 37.49
C LYS A 448 -12.60 -23.51 37.52
N ILE A 449 -12.19 -24.43 38.37
CA ILE A 449 -12.86 -25.71 38.64
C ILE A 449 -13.35 -25.70 40.09
N ILE A 450 -14.59 -26.12 40.31
CA ILE A 450 -15.17 -26.35 41.63
C ILE A 450 -15.29 -27.86 41.82
N LYS A 451 -14.51 -28.43 42.76
CA LYS A 451 -14.55 -29.84 43.14
C LYS A 451 -15.52 -30.00 44.32
N GLU A 452 -16.50 -30.88 44.16
CA GLU A 452 -17.44 -31.30 45.22
C GLU A 452 -17.05 -32.64 45.83
#